data_AF-A0A7C2S5K6-F1
#
_entry.id   AF-A0A7C2S5K6-F1
#
_cell.length_a   1.000
_cell.length_b   1.000
_cell.length_c   1.000
_cell.angle_alpha   90.00
_cell.angle_beta   90.00
_cell.angle_gamma   90.00
#
_symmetry.space_group_name_H-M   'P 1'
#
loop_
_entity.id
_entity.type
_entity.pdbx_description
1 polymer ?
#
loop_
_entity_poly.entity_id
_entity_poly.type
_entity_poly.pdbx_seq_one_letter_code
_entity_poly.pdbx_strand_id
1 'polypeptide(L)'
;MSRVSVGRIIVRGYRGSWDLDLSSISIEIHGVSFEDSVSSVLEYMARSRGISLEGASRVNLEGSVVSPEFIGGKRLLVPLTFTILSRGDDYIDLAPIGYDDIEKRSGLRILSRIPFDLIRGGFSLLLTRSSIYPFALARLFKILYRGSETRDLVRRIYGDLGPILSETLARIKIPLRPSIYRAIEQYVVIYKCQRSFAASVIEPATIEKILGNGVSGVIMDHHVSSIYTKNMDIAYYYAGVLNYMAYKVLKLELGGFARDQFGRPLLALKEAGLEWRDSGWQHEVSAISQKIHGMRREILRLSGLGDLELFEIIDQGADNKIIKTMRRRTSDMLGLVERYIEEIASIIDMRIDIKNLSRALKKYVIETSIH
;
A
#
# COMPACT_ATOMS: atom_id res chain seq x y z
N MET A 1 -27.97 -3.66 29.76
CA MET A 1 -26.62 -3.43 29.18
C MET A 1 -25.83 -4.72 29.29
N SER A 2 -25.66 -5.44 28.19
CA SER A 2 -24.95 -6.72 28.15
C SER A 2 -23.44 -6.49 28.09
N ARG A 3 -22.74 -6.77 29.20
CA ARG A 3 -21.27 -6.89 29.20
C ARG A 3 -20.91 -8.19 28.48
N VAL A 4 -20.22 -8.09 27.34
CA VAL A 4 -19.61 -9.24 26.68
C VAL A 4 -18.17 -9.30 27.13
N SER A 5 -17.84 -10.28 27.97
CA SER A 5 -16.45 -10.53 28.36
C SER A 5 -15.78 -11.39 27.29
N VAL A 6 -14.70 -10.90 26.69
CA VAL A 6 -13.87 -11.69 25.78
C VAL A 6 -12.69 -12.23 26.60
N GLY A 7 -12.71 -13.52 26.91
CA GLY A 7 -11.60 -14.19 27.58
C GLY A 7 -10.54 -14.65 26.57
N ARG A 8 -9.26 -14.54 26.94
CA ARG A 8 -8.15 -15.16 26.20
C ARG A 8 -7.64 -16.35 27.00
N ILE A 9 -7.61 -17.53 26.38
CA ILE A 9 -6.97 -18.71 26.97
C ILE A 9 -5.52 -18.70 26.49
N ILE A 10 -4.58 -18.58 27.43
CA ILE A 10 -3.15 -18.69 27.14
C ILE A 10 -2.72 -20.08 27.61
N VAL A 11 -2.28 -20.91 26.66
CA VAL A 11 -1.71 -22.23 26.93
C VAL A 11 -0.20 -22.15 26.71
N ARG A 12 0.60 -22.36 27.75
CA ARG A 12 2.07 -22.32 27.67
C ARG A 12 2.62 -23.74 27.67
N GLY A 13 2.99 -24.26 26.49
CA GLY A 13 3.67 -25.55 26.35
C GLY A 13 5.18 -25.41 26.17
N TYR A 14 5.96 -26.39 26.64
CA TYR A 14 7.39 -26.50 26.34
C TYR A 14 7.59 -27.03 24.91
N ARG A 15 8.52 -26.41 24.17
CA ARG A 15 8.80 -26.77 22.78
C ARG A 15 9.54 -28.12 22.74
N GLY A 16 8.82 -29.22 22.48
CA GLY A 16 9.40 -30.55 22.29
C GLY A 16 8.60 -31.73 22.84
N SER A 17 7.57 -31.50 23.66
CA SER A 17 6.63 -32.55 24.08
C SER A 17 5.21 -32.23 23.58
N TRP A 18 4.46 -33.27 23.23
CA TRP A 18 3.02 -33.17 22.94
C TRP A 18 2.16 -33.22 24.22
N ASP A 19 2.79 -33.35 25.38
CA ASP A 19 2.12 -33.35 26.69
C ASP A 19 1.79 -31.92 27.10
N LEU A 20 0.52 -31.58 26.97
CA LEU A 20 -0.07 -30.36 27.52
C LEU A 20 -0.18 -30.53 29.04
N ASP A 21 0.70 -29.88 29.78
CA ASP A 21 0.55 -29.74 31.23
C ASP A 21 -0.63 -28.81 31.53
N LEU A 22 -1.77 -29.38 31.94
CA LEU A 22 -2.97 -28.62 32.28
C LEU A 22 -2.75 -27.64 33.45
N SER A 23 -1.72 -27.83 34.27
CA SER A 23 -1.35 -26.89 35.34
C SER A 23 -0.70 -25.59 34.83
N SER A 24 -0.36 -25.53 33.54
CA SER A 24 0.21 -24.35 32.87
C SER A 24 -0.82 -23.46 32.17
N ILE A 25 -2.11 -23.79 32.26
CA ILE A 25 -3.20 -23.03 31.63
C ILE A 25 -3.63 -21.89 32.55
N SER A 26 -3.36 -20.65 32.14
CA SER A 26 -3.90 -19.46 32.80
C SER A 26 -5.02 -18.87 31.94
N ILE A 27 -6.19 -18.64 32.54
CA ILE A 27 -7.30 -17.93 31.91
C ILE A 27 -7.22 -16.47 32.36
N GLU A 28 -6.86 -15.58 31.45
CA GLU A 28 -6.93 -14.14 31.67
C GLU A 28 -8.25 -13.62 31.11
N ILE A 29 -9.13 -13.15 31.99
CA ILE A 29 -10.40 -12.53 31.62
C ILE A 29 -10.20 -11.02 31.66
N HIS A 30 -10.01 -10.43 30.48
CA HIS A 30 -9.95 -8.99 30.32
C HIS A 30 -11.34 -8.43 30.11
N GLY A 31 -11.79 -7.61 31.06
CA GLY A 31 -13.06 -6.91 30.97
C GLY A 31 -12.96 -5.73 30.02
N VAL A 32 -12.96 -5.97 28.70
CA VAL A 32 -13.09 -4.91 27.70
C VAL A 32 -14.56 -4.78 27.35
N SER A 33 -15.15 -3.60 27.55
CA SER A 33 -16.53 -3.39 27.13
C SER A 33 -16.60 -3.29 25.60
N PHE A 34 -17.74 -3.68 25.02
CA PHE A 34 -18.02 -3.44 23.60
C PHE A 34 -17.87 -1.95 23.25
N GLU A 35 -18.24 -1.07 24.20
CA GLU A 35 -18.05 0.37 24.09
C GLU A 35 -16.56 0.73 24.00
N ASP A 36 -15.66 0.13 24.76
CA ASP A 36 -14.21 0.42 24.66
C ASP A 36 -13.64 0.01 23.29
N SER A 37 -14.12 -1.11 22.75
CA SER A 37 -13.67 -1.62 21.45
C SER A 37 -14.21 -0.80 20.28
N VAL A 38 -15.47 -0.37 20.35
CA VAL A 38 -16.16 0.36 19.28
C VAL A 38 -15.90 1.86 19.36
N SER A 39 -15.73 2.44 20.55
CA SER A 39 -15.51 3.88 20.72
C SER A 39 -14.23 4.34 20.06
N SER A 40 -13.15 3.55 20.12
CA SER A 40 -11.90 3.89 19.42
C SER A 40 -12.05 3.93 17.90
N VAL A 41 -12.89 3.03 17.34
CA VAL A 41 -13.22 2.99 15.91
C VAL A 41 -14.15 4.13 15.54
N LEU A 42 -15.18 4.42 16.34
CA LEU A 42 -16.11 5.53 16.12
C LEU A 42 -15.42 6.89 16.25
N GLU A 43 -14.56 7.07 17.25
CA GLU A 43 -13.75 8.27 17.44
C GLU A 43 -12.79 8.46 16.27
N TYR A 44 -12.16 7.38 15.81
CA TYR A 44 -11.36 7.41 14.58
C TYR A 44 -12.22 7.81 13.37
N MET A 45 -13.38 7.17 13.14
CA MET A 45 -14.26 7.49 12.01
C MET A 45 -14.77 8.93 12.07
N ALA A 46 -15.06 9.44 13.27
CA ALA A 46 -15.48 10.82 13.48
C ALA A 46 -14.34 11.81 13.22
N ARG A 47 -13.12 11.52 13.70
CA ARG A 47 -11.93 12.37 13.50
C ARG A 47 -11.31 12.26 12.11
N SER A 48 -11.51 11.14 11.43
CA SER A 48 -10.97 10.92 10.08
C SER A 48 -11.81 11.61 9.00
N ARG A 49 -13.09 11.88 9.25
CA ARG A 49 -13.90 12.71 8.35
C ARG A 49 -13.32 14.12 8.28
N GLY A 50 -12.61 14.42 7.19
CA GLY A 50 -12.08 15.75 6.91
C GLY A 50 -10.71 16.05 7.52
N ILE A 51 -9.83 15.05 7.70
CA ILE A 51 -8.42 15.33 8.01
C ILE A 51 -7.86 16.25 6.92
N SER A 52 -7.56 17.48 7.30
CA SER A 52 -6.76 18.42 6.53
C SER A 52 -5.35 18.48 7.09
N LEU A 53 -4.41 18.81 6.22
CA LEU A 53 -3.01 19.06 6.54
C LEU A 53 -2.63 20.41 5.95
N GLU A 54 -1.86 21.19 6.69
CA GLU A 54 -1.38 22.49 6.21
C GLU A 54 -0.58 22.33 4.90
N GLY A 55 -0.83 23.21 3.93
CA GLY A 55 -0.22 23.11 2.60
C GLY A 55 -0.69 21.94 1.72
N ALA A 56 -1.55 21.04 2.22
CA ALA A 56 -2.18 20.00 1.41
C ALA A 56 -3.49 20.50 0.80
N SER A 57 -3.60 20.38 -0.52
CA SER A 57 -4.83 20.74 -1.26
C SER A 57 -5.93 19.69 -1.14
N ARG A 58 -5.56 18.42 -0.94
CA ARG A 58 -6.50 17.29 -0.80
C ARG A 58 -5.83 16.14 -0.07
N VAL A 59 -6.60 15.47 0.78
CA VAL A 59 -6.19 14.25 1.48
C VAL A 59 -7.22 13.17 1.20
N ASN A 60 -6.78 12.02 0.70
CA ASN A 60 -7.60 10.82 0.56
C ASN A 60 -7.07 9.75 1.52
N LEU A 61 -7.95 9.24 2.38
CA LEU A 61 -7.59 8.29 3.44
C LEU A 61 -7.64 6.82 3.03
N GLU A 62 -8.10 6.55 1.81
CA GLU A 62 -8.12 5.23 1.20
C GLU A 62 -8.17 5.36 -0.32
N GLY A 63 -7.78 4.28 -1.00
CA GLY A 63 -7.86 4.13 -2.44
C GLY A 63 -9.17 3.46 -2.87
N SER A 64 -9.18 2.90 -4.08
CA SER A 64 -10.33 2.19 -4.62
C SER A 64 -10.30 0.71 -4.27
N VAL A 65 -11.46 0.17 -3.92
CA VAL A 65 -11.63 -1.30 -3.84
C VAL A 65 -11.63 -1.84 -5.26
N VAL A 66 -10.67 -2.72 -5.53
CA VAL A 66 -10.51 -3.39 -6.81
C VAL A 66 -10.39 -4.89 -6.56
N SER A 67 -11.09 -5.70 -7.35
CA SER A 67 -11.00 -7.15 -7.27
C SER A 67 -11.38 -7.82 -8.58
N PRO A 68 -10.80 -8.99 -8.89
CA PRO A 68 -9.63 -9.61 -8.23
C PRO A 68 -8.29 -9.02 -8.71
N GLU A 69 -7.33 -8.79 -7.80
CA GLU A 69 -6.07 -8.14 -8.15
C GLU A 69 -4.87 -9.08 -8.35
N PHE A 70 -4.69 -10.21 -7.64
CA PHE A 70 -3.43 -11.01 -7.74
C PHE A 70 -3.52 -12.54 -7.46
N ILE A 71 -4.71 -13.13 -7.30
CA ILE A 71 -4.94 -14.49 -6.75
C ILE A 71 -4.45 -14.64 -5.30
N GLY A 72 -5.16 -15.44 -4.51
CA GLY A 72 -4.80 -15.71 -3.11
C GLY A 72 -5.90 -16.37 -2.28
N GLY A 73 -7.10 -16.52 -2.84
CA GLY A 73 -8.21 -17.22 -2.19
C GLY A 73 -8.21 -18.73 -2.43
N LYS A 74 -8.98 -19.44 -1.59
CA LYS A 74 -9.33 -20.86 -1.80
C LYS A 74 -10.04 -21.08 -3.13
N ARG A 75 -10.77 -20.08 -3.63
CA ARG A 75 -11.47 -20.11 -4.93
C ARG A 75 -10.53 -19.75 -6.07
N LEU A 76 -10.76 -20.38 -7.20
CA LEU A 76 -10.06 -20.11 -8.45
C LEU A 76 -10.72 -18.89 -9.13
N LEU A 77 -9.97 -17.81 -9.30
CA LEU A 77 -10.41 -16.56 -9.93
C LEU A 77 -9.32 -16.11 -10.89
N VAL A 78 -9.70 -15.35 -11.92
CA VAL A 78 -8.76 -14.73 -12.86
C VAL A 78 -8.51 -13.28 -12.45
N PRO A 79 -7.29 -12.90 -12.06
CA PRO A 79 -6.92 -11.52 -11.82
C PRO A 79 -7.24 -10.60 -12.98
N LEU A 80 -7.60 -9.37 -12.64
CA LEU A 80 -7.65 -8.28 -13.60
C LEU A 80 -6.26 -7.76 -13.94
N THR A 81 -5.28 -7.99 -13.06
CA THR A 81 -3.89 -7.64 -13.35
C THR A 81 -3.26 -8.65 -14.28
N PHE A 82 -2.41 -8.15 -15.16
CA PHE A 82 -1.83 -8.96 -16.21
C PHE A 82 -0.39 -8.55 -16.51
N THR A 83 0.33 -9.48 -17.11
CA THR A 83 1.65 -9.28 -17.70
C THR A 83 1.55 -9.46 -19.21
N ILE A 84 2.36 -8.72 -19.96
CA ILE A 84 2.51 -8.92 -21.40
C ILE A 84 3.76 -9.78 -21.61
N LEU A 85 3.58 -10.95 -22.21
CA LEU A 85 4.65 -11.92 -22.47
C LEU A 85 5.40 -11.60 -23.75
N SER A 86 4.66 -11.19 -24.79
CA SER A 86 5.22 -10.86 -26.11
C SER A 86 4.31 -9.87 -26.82
N ARG A 87 4.86 -9.20 -27.84
CA ARG A 87 4.13 -8.35 -28.77
C ARG A 87 4.53 -8.71 -30.20
N GLY A 88 3.53 -9.01 -31.04
CA GLY A 88 3.66 -9.02 -32.49
C GLY A 88 3.19 -7.70 -33.09
N ASP A 89 3.08 -7.65 -34.41
CA ASP A 89 2.69 -6.41 -35.11
C ASP A 89 1.28 -5.95 -34.73
N ASP A 90 0.30 -6.87 -34.77
CA ASP A 90 -1.12 -6.57 -34.51
C ASP A 90 -1.69 -7.26 -33.27
N TYR A 91 -0.88 -8.02 -32.53
CA TYR A 91 -1.33 -8.78 -31.37
C TYR A 91 -0.37 -8.69 -30.20
N ILE A 92 -0.89 -9.03 -29.02
CA ILE A 92 -0.09 -9.29 -27.83
C ILE A 92 -0.46 -10.63 -27.21
N ASP A 93 0.53 -11.27 -26.61
CA ASP A 93 0.31 -12.41 -25.73
C ASP A 93 0.32 -11.91 -24.29
N LEU A 94 -0.79 -12.08 -23.59
CA LEU A 94 -0.93 -11.69 -22.18
C LEU A 94 -1.29 -12.88 -21.29
N ALA A 95 -0.97 -12.75 -20.01
CA ALA A 95 -1.35 -13.69 -18.97
C ALA A 95 -1.76 -12.94 -17.70
N PRO A 96 -2.72 -13.43 -16.92
CA PRO A 96 -3.02 -12.85 -15.61
C PRO A 96 -1.80 -13.01 -14.69
N ILE A 97 -1.51 -12.03 -13.85
CA ILE A 97 -0.41 -12.17 -12.87
C ILE A 97 -0.74 -13.31 -11.91
N GLY A 98 0.20 -14.22 -11.66
CA GLY A 98 -0.03 -15.45 -10.89
C GLY A 98 -0.56 -16.62 -11.73
N TYR A 99 -0.52 -16.52 -13.07
CA TYR A 99 -0.96 -17.61 -13.95
C TYR A 99 -0.27 -18.95 -13.67
N ASP A 100 1.00 -18.98 -13.25
CA ASP A 100 1.67 -20.24 -12.87
C ASP A 100 0.96 -20.94 -11.70
N ASP A 101 0.46 -20.17 -10.75
CA ASP A 101 -0.21 -20.70 -9.56
C ASP A 101 -1.63 -21.15 -9.89
N ILE A 102 -2.29 -20.50 -10.87
CA ILE A 102 -3.55 -20.98 -11.43
C ILE A 102 -3.31 -22.30 -12.15
N GLU A 103 -2.37 -22.35 -13.09
CA GLU A 103 -2.06 -23.53 -13.90
C GLU A 103 -1.73 -24.74 -13.02
N LYS A 104 -0.90 -24.55 -11.99
CA LYS A 104 -0.60 -25.61 -11.00
C LYS A 104 -1.82 -26.13 -10.25
N ARG A 105 -2.81 -25.28 -9.98
CA ARG A 105 -4.00 -25.64 -9.18
C ARG A 105 -5.14 -26.20 -10.02
N SER A 106 -5.27 -25.76 -11.26
CA SER A 106 -6.41 -26.07 -12.13
C SER A 106 -6.05 -26.95 -13.32
N GLY A 107 -4.77 -27.08 -13.65
CA GLY A 107 -4.30 -27.67 -14.91
C GLY A 107 -4.57 -26.78 -16.13
N LEU A 108 -5.11 -25.58 -15.95
CA LEU A 108 -5.49 -24.69 -17.04
C LEU A 108 -4.43 -23.63 -17.27
N ARG A 109 -3.83 -23.65 -18.46
CA ARG A 109 -2.92 -22.62 -18.92
C ARG A 109 -3.72 -21.40 -19.40
N ILE A 110 -3.62 -20.29 -18.69
CA ILE A 110 -4.35 -19.06 -19.02
C ILE A 110 -3.43 -18.12 -19.78
N LEU A 111 -3.50 -18.20 -21.10
CA LEU A 111 -2.80 -17.32 -22.03
C LEU A 111 -3.79 -16.81 -23.05
N SER A 112 -3.84 -15.50 -23.23
CA SER A 112 -4.71 -14.87 -24.20
C SER A 112 -3.87 -14.16 -25.25
N ARG A 113 -4.02 -14.60 -26.50
CA ARG A 113 -3.55 -13.82 -27.66
C ARG A 113 -4.68 -12.92 -28.10
N ILE A 114 -4.47 -11.60 -28.03
CA ILE A 114 -5.51 -10.63 -28.38
C ILE A 114 -4.99 -9.55 -29.33
N PRO A 115 -5.87 -8.94 -30.14
CA PRO A 115 -5.51 -7.79 -30.96
C PRO A 115 -4.96 -6.65 -30.09
N PHE A 116 -3.91 -5.97 -30.54
CA PHE A 116 -3.27 -4.88 -29.80
C PHE A 116 -4.25 -3.74 -29.51
N ASP A 117 -5.13 -3.43 -30.47
CA ASP A 117 -6.16 -2.40 -30.32
C ASP A 117 -7.16 -2.69 -29.19
N LEU A 118 -7.34 -3.95 -28.79
CA LEU A 118 -8.21 -4.29 -27.67
C LEU A 118 -7.66 -3.75 -26.35
N ILE A 119 -6.34 -3.63 -26.23
CA ILE A 119 -5.64 -3.08 -25.05
C ILE A 119 -5.55 -1.56 -25.11
N ARG A 120 -5.57 -0.95 -26.29
CA ARG A 120 -5.54 0.51 -26.41
C ARG A 120 -6.75 1.12 -25.67
N GLY A 121 -6.49 1.89 -24.60
CA GLY A 121 -7.54 2.39 -23.70
C GLY A 121 -8.32 1.31 -22.93
N GLY A 122 -7.83 0.07 -22.92
CA GLY A 122 -8.39 -1.09 -22.20
C GLY A 122 -7.67 -1.42 -20.90
N PHE A 123 -6.72 -0.61 -20.45
CA PHE A 123 -6.04 -0.84 -19.18
C PHE A 123 -5.65 0.46 -18.46
N SER A 124 -5.44 0.30 -17.16
CA SER A 124 -4.86 1.30 -16.27
C SER A 124 -3.60 0.73 -15.62
N LEU A 125 -2.89 1.57 -14.89
CA LEU A 125 -1.89 1.12 -13.93
C LEU A 125 -2.51 1.01 -12.53
N LEU A 126 -2.04 0.03 -11.76
CA LEU A 126 -2.45 -0.24 -10.39
C LEU A 126 -1.26 -0.02 -9.47
N LEU A 127 -1.40 0.95 -8.56
CA LEU A 127 -0.51 1.13 -7.43
C LEU A 127 -1.01 0.29 -6.27
N THR A 128 -0.21 -0.72 -5.91
CA THR A 128 -0.50 -1.60 -4.78
C THR A 128 0.26 -1.19 -3.54
N ARG A 129 -0.26 -1.57 -2.38
CA ARG A 129 0.41 -1.41 -1.08
C ARG A 129 1.78 -2.06 -1.08
N SER A 130 1.94 -3.24 -1.69
CA SER A 130 3.24 -3.93 -1.74
C SER A 130 4.30 -3.17 -2.54
N SER A 131 3.89 -2.20 -3.37
CA SER A 131 4.79 -1.40 -4.20
C SER A 131 5.36 -0.18 -3.49
N ILE A 132 4.86 0.16 -2.29
CA ILE A 132 5.26 1.37 -1.57
C ILE A 132 6.35 1.02 -0.54
N TYR A 133 7.56 1.47 -0.77
CA TYR A 133 8.68 1.34 0.14
C TYR A 133 8.99 2.70 0.78
N PRO A 134 9.69 2.74 1.94
CA PRO A 134 10.16 4.01 2.48
C PRO A 134 10.97 4.75 1.41
N PHE A 135 10.50 5.94 1.03
CA PHE A 135 11.10 6.82 0.02
C PHE A 135 11.18 6.26 -1.41
N ALA A 136 10.55 5.12 -1.71
CA ALA A 136 10.65 4.51 -3.03
C ALA A 136 9.36 3.82 -3.47
N LEU A 137 9.06 3.92 -4.77
CA LEU A 137 8.01 3.14 -5.42
C LEU A 137 8.65 2.06 -6.28
N ALA A 138 8.33 0.81 -5.97
CA ALA A 138 8.91 -0.33 -6.67
C ALA A 138 8.35 -0.44 -8.10
N ARG A 139 7.02 -0.61 -8.22
CA ARG A 139 6.37 -0.96 -9.48
C ARG A 139 4.91 -0.51 -9.51
N LEU A 140 4.40 -0.18 -10.68
CA LEU A 140 2.98 -0.07 -10.98
C LEU A 140 2.60 -1.23 -11.90
N PHE A 141 1.51 -1.94 -11.59
CA PHE A 141 1.08 -3.12 -12.33
C PHE A 141 0.03 -2.76 -13.37
N LYS A 142 0.00 -3.48 -14.50
CA LYS A 142 -1.07 -3.31 -15.48
C LYS A 142 -2.34 -3.98 -14.96
N ILE A 143 -3.49 -3.32 -15.14
CA ILE A 143 -4.81 -3.85 -14.80
C ILE A 143 -5.81 -3.59 -15.92
N LEU A 144 -6.56 -4.63 -16.29
CA LEU A 144 -7.67 -4.52 -17.24
C LEU A 144 -8.70 -3.52 -16.71
N TYR A 145 -8.95 -2.48 -17.50
CA TYR A 145 -9.76 -1.35 -17.07
C TYR A 145 -10.37 -0.60 -18.26
N ARG A 146 -11.69 -0.50 -18.26
CA ARG A 146 -12.46 0.36 -19.18
C ARG A 146 -13.70 0.94 -18.50
N GLY A 147 -13.55 1.38 -17.25
CA GLY A 147 -14.66 1.89 -16.45
C GLY A 147 -15.82 0.89 -16.39
N SER A 148 -17.02 1.33 -16.82
CA SER A 148 -18.23 0.49 -16.87
C SER A 148 -18.11 -0.72 -17.80
N GLU A 149 -17.28 -0.65 -18.85
CA GLU A 149 -17.12 -1.72 -19.86
C GLU A 149 -16.07 -2.77 -19.45
N THR A 150 -15.45 -2.64 -18.26
CA THR A 150 -14.41 -3.58 -17.82
C THR A 150 -14.90 -5.03 -17.84
N ARG A 151 -16.16 -5.29 -17.48
CA ARG A 151 -16.73 -6.65 -17.50
C ARG A 151 -16.76 -7.24 -18.91
N ASP A 152 -17.09 -6.43 -19.91
CA ASP A 152 -17.12 -6.87 -21.31
C ASP A 152 -15.72 -7.08 -21.86
N LEU A 153 -14.77 -6.22 -21.49
CA LEU A 153 -13.36 -6.44 -21.80
C LEU A 153 -12.84 -7.77 -21.24
N VAL A 154 -13.11 -8.05 -19.97
CA VAL A 154 -12.72 -9.30 -19.31
C VAL A 154 -13.35 -10.52 -20.01
N ARG A 155 -14.63 -10.43 -20.42
CA ARG A 155 -15.28 -11.49 -21.21
C ARG A 155 -14.60 -11.73 -22.55
N ARG A 156 -14.20 -10.67 -23.25
CA ARG A 156 -13.50 -10.79 -24.55
C ARG A 156 -12.12 -11.42 -24.42
N ILE A 157 -11.41 -11.15 -23.33
CA ILE A 157 -10.03 -11.65 -23.11
C ILE A 157 -10.02 -13.07 -22.55
N TYR A 158 -10.96 -13.40 -21.66
CA TYR A 158 -10.96 -14.64 -20.89
C TYR A 158 -12.21 -15.52 -21.12
N GLY A 159 -12.91 -15.32 -22.24
CA GLY A 159 -14.21 -15.96 -22.55
C GLY A 159 -14.20 -17.48 -22.40
N ASP A 160 -13.09 -18.12 -22.75
CA ASP A 160 -12.96 -19.57 -22.78
C ASP A 160 -12.77 -20.21 -21.38
N LEU A 161 -12.66 -19.41 -20.31
CA LEU A 161 -12.41 -19.91 -18.95
C LEU A 161 -13.67 -20.37 -18.20
N GLY A 162 -14.84 -20.35 -18.85
CA GLY A 162 -16.08 -20.95 -18.37
C GLY A 162 -16.43 -20.59 -16.91
N PRO A 163 -16.54 -21.57 -15.99
CA PRO A 163 -16.93 -21.31 -14.59
C PRO A 163 -16.01 -20.34 -13.83
N ILE A 164 -14.70 -20.32 -14.14
CA ILE A 164 -13.73 -19.44 -13.48
C ILE A 164 -14.02 -17.98 -13.83
N LEU A 165 -14.33 -17.72 -15.11
CA LEU A 165 -14.74 -16.40 -15.57
C LEU A 165 -16.05 -15.98 -14.90
N SER A 166 -17.06 -16.86 -14.84
CA SER A 166 -18.34 -16.55 -14.21
C SER A 166 -18.19 -16.15 -12.74
N GLU A 167 -17.41 -16.90 -11.95
CA GLU A 167 -17.11 -16.56 -10.56
C GLU A 167 -16.31 -15.25 -10.45
N THR A 168 -15.37 -15.02 -11.38
CA THR A 168 -14.61 -13.76 -11.46
C THR A 168 -15.54 -12.58 -11.68
N LEU A 169 -16.38 -12.61 -12.73
CA LEU A 169 -17.33 -11.56 -13.10
C LEU A 169 -18.33 -11.24 -11.98
N ALA A 170 -18.76 -12.25 -11.22
CA ALA A 170 -19.64 -12.06 -10.05
C ALA A 170 -19.00 -11.23 -8.93
N ARG A 171 -17.66 -11.17 -8.89
CA ARG A 171 -16.87 -10.52 -7.84
C ARG A 171 -16.11 -9.29 -8.30
N ILE A 172 -16.18 -8.94 -9.59
CA ILE A 172 -15.47 -7.77 -10.10
C ILE A 172 -15.94 -6.52 -9.36
N LYS A 173 -14.97 -5.85 -8.74
CA LYS A 173 -15.10 -4.49 -8.21
C LYS A 173 -14.02 -3.66 -8.89
N ILE A 174 -14.40 -2.51 -9.44
CA ILE A 174 -13.48 -1.58 -10.08
C ILE A 174 -14.07 -0.18 -10.00
N PRO A 175 -13.27 0.88 -9.82
CA PRO A 175 -13.80 2.24 -9.75
C PRO A 175 -14.28 2.73 -11.11
N LEU A 176 -15.30 3.59 -11.11
CA LEU A 176 -15.82 4.22 -12.35
C LEU A 176 -14.78 5.09 -13.06
N ARG A 177 -13.82 5.64 -12.31
CA ARG A 177 -12.68 6.43 -12.82
C ARG A 177 -11.41 6.07 -12.05
N PRO A 178 -10.21 6.13 -12.67
CA PRO A 178 -8.96 5.98 -11.94
C PRO A 178 -8.77 7.08 -10.90
N SER A 179 -7.95 6.79 -9.88
CA SER A 179 -7.59 7.76 -8.83
C SER A 179 -6.87 8.98 -9.42
N ILE A 180 -6.01 8.75 -10.41
CA ILE A 180 -5.36 9.78 -11.22
C ILE A 180 -5.67 9.46 -12.68
N TYR A 181 -6.47 10.30 -13.34
CA TYR A 181 -6.98 10.05 -14.69
C TYR A 181 -6.66 11.18 -15.69
N ARG A 182 -5.97 12.22 -15.23
CA ARG A 182 -5.49 13.34 -16.05
C ARG A 182 -4.17 13.85 -15.49
N ALA A 183 -3.39 14.50 -16.33
CA ALA A 183 -2.20 15.20 -15.87
C ALA A 183 -2.61 16.20 -14.79
N ILE A 184 -1.84 16.23 -13.71
CA ILE A 184 -2.03 17.15 -12.59
C ILE A 184 -0.68 17.79 -12.28
N GLU A 185 -0.69 19.09 -12.06
CA GLU A 185 0.48 19.86 -11.62
C GLU A 185 0.70 19.74 -10.11
N GLN A 186 0.44 18.56 -9.56
CA GLN A 186 0.46 18.31 -8.12
C GLN A 186 1.33 17.10 -7.82
N TYR A 187 2.16 17.26 -6.80
CA TYR A 187 2.83 16.15 -6.16
C TYR A 187 1.82 15.32 -5.39
N VAL A 188 2.00 14.00 -5.43
CA VAL A 188 1.15 13.05 -4.72
C VAL A 188 2.01 12.27 -3.74
N VAL A 189 1.90 12.60 -2.46
CA VAL A 189 2.47 11.77 -1.40
C VAL A 189 1.54 10.58 -1.23
N ILE A 190 2.08 9.37 -1.31
CA ILE A 190 1.33 8.12 -1.14
C ILE A 190 1.90 7.35 0.02
N TYR A 191 1.03 6.70 0.79
CA TYR A 191 1.47 5.88 1.91
C TYR A 191 0.61 4.64 2.11
N LYS A 192 1.23 3.60 2.69
CA LYS A 192 0.57 2.34 3.04
C LYS A 192 -0.45 2.55 4.16
N CYS A 193 -1.61 1.92 4.04
CA CYS A 193 -2.65 1.96 5.08
C CYS A 193 -2.69 0.71 5.95
N GLN A 194 -1.79 -0.26 5.75
CA GLN A 194 -1.91 -1.55 6.43
C GLN A 194 -0.56 -2.10 6.88
N ARG A 195 -0.45 -2.39 8.19
CA ARG A 195 0.73 -2.92 8.92
C ARG A 195 2.00 -2.07 8.83
N SER A 196 1.92 -0.89 8.25
CA SER A 196 2.93 0.18 8.22
C SER A 196 2.35 1.33 7.40
N PHE A 197 2.94 2.53 7.55
CA PHE A 197 2.63 3.71 6.75
C PHE A 197 3.86 4.28 6.05
N ALA A 198 4.72 3.39 5.53
CA ALA A 198 5.79 3.81 4.63
C ALA A 198 5.22 4.63 3.48
N ALA A 199 5.95 5.68 3.12
CA ALA A 199 5.49 6.71 2.21
C ALA A 199 6.52 7.01 1.11
N SER A 200 6.02 7.48 -0.03
CA SER A 200 6.84 8.00 -1.12
C SER A 200 6.06 9.08 -1.90
N VAL A 201 6.71 9.73 -2.86
CA VAL A 201 6.14 10.81 -3.68
C VAL A 201 6.05 10.39 -5.14
N ILE A 202 4.92 10.68 -5.79
CA ILE A 202 4.80 10.70 -7.25
C ILE A 202 4.84 12.14 -7.71
N GLU A 203 5.82 12.48 -8.54
CA GLU A 203 5.99 13.82 -9.09
C GLU A 203 5.05 14.08 -10.28
N PRO A 204 4.66 15.35 -10.54
CA PRO A 204 3.87 15.72 -11.71
C PRO A 204 4.42 15.18 -13.04
N ALA A 205 5.73 15.32 -13.27
CA ALA A 205 6.39 14.83 -14.48
C ALA A 205 6.30 13.29 -14.63
N THR A 206 6.30 12.57 -13.50
CA THR A 206 6.10 11.12 -13.51
C THR A 206 4.66 10.76 -13.88
N ILE A 207 3.68 11.52 -13.40
CA ILE A 207 2.26 11.34 -13.76
C ILE A 207 2.05 11.61 -15.24
N GLU A 208 2.62 12.70 -15.76
CA GLU A 208 2.55 13.03 -17.19
C GLU A 208 3.17 11.92 -18.04
N LYS A 209 4.37 11.44 -17.68
CA LYS A 209 5.01 10.30 -18.35
C LYS A 209 4.11 9.07 -18.34
N ILE A 210 3.50 8.73 -17.20
CA ILE A 210 2.60 7.57 -17.10
C ILE A 210 1.42 7.72 -18.07
N LEU A 211 0.72 8.86 -18.02
CA LEU A 211 -0.50 9.08 -18.81
C LEU A 211 -0.22 9.22 -20.31
N GLY A 212 0.98 9.69 -20.68
CA GLY A 212 1.43 9.75 -22.08
C GLY A 212 1.60 8.39 -22.77
N ASN A 213 1.60 7.28 -22.02
CA ASN A 213 1.76 5.93 -22.57
C ASN A 213 0.44 5.24 -22.97
N GLY A 214 -0.64 6.00 -23.15
CA GLY A 214 -1.93 5.46 -23.61
C GLY A 214 -2.67 4.62 -22.55
N VAL A 215 -2.32 4.78 -21.28
CA VAL A 215 -3.01 4.17 -20.13
C VAL A 215 -4.19 5.05 -19.71
N SER A 216 -5.27 4.45 -19.23
CA SER A 216 -6.46 5.18 -18.79
C SER A 216 -6.25 5.98 -17.49
N GLY A 217 -5.22 5.62 -16.70
CA GLY A 217 -4.89 6.30 -15.46
C GLY A 217 -4.11 5.42 -14.48
N VAL A 218 -3.97 5.92 -13.25
CA VAL A 218 -3.46 5.17 -12.10
C VAL A 218 -4.61 4.95 -11.11
N ILE A 219 -4.84 3.69 -10.78
CA ILE A 219 -5.75 3.25 -9.72
C ILE A 219 -4.90 2.96 -8.49
N MET A 220 -5.26 3.55 -7.36
CA MET A 220 -4.66 3.23 -6.07
C MET A 220 -5.52 2.18 -5.39
N ASP A 221 -4.92 1.10 -4.89
CA ASP A 221 -5.68 0.09 -4.14
C ASP A 221 -6.20 0.66 -2.81
N HIS A 222 -7.28 0.07 -2.27
CA HIS A 222 -7.93 0.52 -1.04
C HIS A 222 -7.03 0.69 0.19
N HIS A 223 -5.88 0.00 0.27
CA HIS A 223 -4.90 0.16 1.32
C HIS A 223 -3.80 1.19 0.99
N VAL A 224 -4.04 2.09 0.03
CA VAL A 224 -3.16 3.21 -0.31
C VAL A 224 -3.87 4.53 -0.04
N SER A 225 -3.26 5.39 0.75
CA SER A 225 -3.72 6.76 0.98
C SER A 225 -2.89 7.76 0.20
N SER A 226 -3.41 8.97 0.01
CA SER A 226 -2.71 10.01 -0.74
C SER A 226 -2.93 11.44 -0.21
N ILE A 227 -1.89 12.27 -0.31
CA ILE A 227 -1.89 13.70 0.00
C ILE A 227 -1.46 14.43 -1.27
N TYR A 228 -2.26 15.39 -1.72
CA TYR A 228 -2.00 16.19 -2.92
C TYR A 228 -1.55 17.58 -2.52
N THR A 229 -0.46 18.07 -3.11
CA THR A 229 -0.01 19.46 -2.95
C THR A 229 0.63 19.97 -4.24
N LYS A 230 0.57 21.28 -4.46
CA LYS A 230 1.30 21.94 -5.55
C LYS A 230 2.74 22.25 -5.17
N ASN A 231 3.08 22.20 -3.88
CA ASN A 231 4.39 22.57 -3.36
C ASN A 231 5.26 21.32 -3.20
N MET A 232 6.42 21.32 -3.87
CA MET A 232 7.40 20.25 -3.81
C MET A 232 7.91 19.98 -2.40
N ASP A 233 8.25 21.05 -1.66
CA ASP A 233 8.83 20.94 -0.33
C ASP A 233 7.83 20.32 0.64
N ILE A 234 6.56 20.70 0.56
CA ILE A 234 5.49 20.13 1.38
C ILE A 234 5.34 18.62 1.09
N ALA A 235 5.44 18.21 -0.17
CA ALA A 235 5.30 16.81 -0.57
C ALA A 235 6.42 15.95 0.02
N TYR A 236 7.68 16.35 -0.17
CA TYR A 236 8.81 15.59 0.36
C TYR A 236 8.91 15.69 1.89
N TYR A 237 8.49 16.81 2.49
CA TYR A 237 8.37 16.92 3.94
C TYR A 237 7.40 15.87 4.50
N TYR A 238 6.17 15.80 3.99
CA TYR A 238 5.18 14.85 4.50
C TYR A 238 5.60 13.39 4.26
N ALA A 239 6.22 13.08 3.11
CA ALA A 239 6.81 11.76 2.89
C ALA A 239 7.93 11.44 3.90
N GLY A 240 8.80 12.42 4.17
CA GLY A 240 9.90 12.31 5.12
C GLY A 240 9.41 12.08 6.55
N VAL A 241 8.44 12.87 7.00
CA VAL A 241 7.83 12.75 8.33
C VAL A 241 7.11 11.41 8.50
N LEU A 242 6.35 10.95 7.51
CA LEU A 242 5.68 9.65 7.58
C LEU A 242 6.68 8.51 7.74
N ASN A 243 7.76 8.52 6.96
CA ASN A 243 8.81 7.51 7.11
C ASN A 243 9.57 7.65 8.43
N TYR A 244 9.88 8.87 8.89
CA TYR A 244 10.47 9.16 10.20
C TYR A 244 9.62 8.59 11.34
N MET A 245 8.31 8.82 11.32
CA MET A 245 7.40 8.27 12.33
C MET A 245 7.40 6.74 12.30
N ALA A 246 7.45 6.11 11.12
CA ALA A 246 7.55 4.66 10.99
C ALA A 246 8.89 4.14 11.55
N TYR A 247 9.99 4.86 11.31
CA TYR A 247 11.29 4.59 11.91
C TYR A 247 11.25 4.71 13.44
N LYS A 248 10.61 5.75 13.99
CA LYS A 248 10.50 5.94 15.45
C LYS A 248 9.69 4.86 16.14
N VAL A 249 8.63 4.35 15.51
CA VAL A 249 7.90 3.18 16.03
C VAL A 249 8.85 2.00 16.26
N LEU A 250 9.76 1.75 15.32
CA LEU A 250 10.73 0.64 15.41
C LEU A 250 11.85 0.96 16.39
N LYS A 251 12.48 2.15 16.28
CA LYS A 251 13.63 2.54 17.09
C LYS A 251 13.30 2.67 18.58
N LEU A 252 12.07 3.06 18.92
CA LEU A 252 11.58 3.16 20.29
C LEU A 252 10.84 1.91 20.76
N GLU A 253 10.83 0.85 19.95
CA GLU A 253 10.18 -0.44 20.27
C GLU A 253 8.73 -0.29 20.76
N LEU A 254 7.96 0.61 20.12
CA LEU A 254 6.62 0.97 20.60
C LEU A 254 5.58 -0.16 20.47
N GLY A 255 5.89 -1.20 19.70
CA GLY A 255 5.03 -2.35 19.44
C GLY A 255 4.78 -2.60 17.95
N GLY A 256 3.86 -3.52 17.64
CA GLY A 256 3.44 -3.81 16.27
C GLY A 256 2.59 -2.68 15.69
N PHE A 257 2.75 -2.38 14.39
CA PHE A 257 1.82 -1.48 13.71
C PHE A 257 0.41 -2.05 13.70
N ALA A 258 -0.58 -1.21 14.03
CA ALA A 258 -1.99 -1.54 13.86
C ALA A 258 -2.24 -2.09 12.45
N ARG A 259 -3.11 -3.10 12.36
CA ARG A 259 -3.38 -3.78 11.10
C ARG A 259 -3.81 -2.77 10.05
N ASP A 260 -4.87 -2.00 10.29
CA ASP A 260 -5.40 -1.03 9.36
C ASP A 260 -5.27 0.40 9.93
N GLN A 261 -4.55 1.25 9.22
CA GLN A 261 -4.04 2.53 9.68
C GLN A 261 -4.74 3.72 8.99
N PHE A 262 -4.97 3.68 7.68
CA PHE A 262 -5.70 4.71 6.93
C PHE A 262 -5.31 6.15 7.36
N GLY A 263 -6.21 6.93 7.98
CA GLY A 263 -5.92 8.30 8.47
C GLY A 263 -5.18 8.40 9.81
N ARG A 264 -4.97 7.29 10.53
CA ARG A 264 -4.29 7.25 11.85
C ARG A 264 -2.88 7.86 11.83
N PRO A 265 -2.02 7.60 10.82
CA PRO A 265 -0.70 8.22 10.76
C PRO A 265 -0.79 9.75 10.67
N LEU A 266 -1.79 10.28 9.97
CA LEU A 266 -1.98 11.73 9.83
C LEU A 266 -2.46 12.35 11.15
N LEU A 267 -3.35 11.68 11.89
CA LEU A 267 -3.74 12.12 13.23
C LEU A 267 -2.55 12.13 14.21
N ALA A 268 -1.71 11.10 14.17
CA ALA A 268 -0.50 11.04 14.98
C ALA A 268 0.46 12.19 14.66
N LEU A 269 0.65 12.48 13.36
CA LEU A 269 1.44 13.61 12.88
C LEU A 269 0.91 14.94 13.43
N LYS A 270 -0.40 15.19 13.33
CA LYS A 270 -1.03 16.41 13.86
C LYS A 270 -0.85 16.53 15.38
N GLU A 271 -1.14 15.48 16.13
CA GLU A 271 -1.01 15.49 17.61
C GLU A 271 0.44 15.63 18.08
N ALA A 272 1.40 15.17 17.28
CA ALA A 272 2.83 15.35 17.54
C ALA A 272 3.36 16.75 17.14
N GLY A 273 2.52 17.62 16.56
CA GLY A 273 2.94 18.97 16.14
C GLY A 273 3.82 18.98 14.89
N LEU A 274 3.73 17.95 14.05
CA LEU A 274 4.58 17.75 12.87
C LEU A 274 3.95 18.29 11.56
N GLU A 275 2.88 19.07 11.63
CA GLU A 275 2.30 19.71 10.43
C GLU A 275 3.25 20.71 9.80
N TRP A 276 3.16 20.88 8.48
CA TRP A 276 3.90 21.92 7.77
C TRP A 276 3.56 23.30 8.35
N ARG A 277 4.58 24.12 8.62
CA ARG A 277 4.43 25.49 9.13
C ARG A 277 5.44 26.45 8.49
N ASP A 278 5.97 26.07 7.33
CA ASP A 278 6.91 26.90 6.56
C ASP A 278 8.14 27.33 7.37
N SER A 279 8.68 26.42 8.19
CA SER A 279 9.86 26.70 9.02
C SER A 279 11.14 26.10 8.40
N GLY A 280 12.29 26.75 8.63
CA GLY A 280 13.56 26.41 7.98
C GLY A 280 13.95 24.92 8.11
N TRP A 281 13.80 24.34 9.31
CA TRP A 281 14.10 22.92 9.53
C TRP A 281 13.17 21.97 8.74
N GLN A 282 11.96 22.40 8.40
CA GLN A 282 11.03 21.60 7.58
C GLN A 282 11.48 21.57 6.11
N HIS A 283 12.03 22.68 5.60
CA HIS A 283 12.68 22.69 4.29
C HIS A 283 13.94 21.82 4.28
N GLU A 284 14.73 21.81 5.37
CA GLU A 284 15.88 20.89 5.49
C GLU A 284 15.45 19.42 5.45
N VAL A 285 14.44 19.03 6.24
CA VAL A 285 13.85 17.68 6.19
C VAL A 285 13.34 17.34 4.80
N SER A 286 12.71 18.31 4.13
CA SER A 286 12.20 18.15 2.78
C SER A 286 13.32 17.89 1.77
N ALA A 287 14.38 18.69 1.80
CA ALA A 287 15.54 18.54 0.91
C ALA A 287 16.25 17.20 1.10
N ILE A 288 16.41 16.74 2.34
CA ILE A 288 16.98 15.42 2.63
C ILE A 288 16.04 14.33 2.10
N SER A 289 14.74 14.41 2.38
CA SER A 289 13.74 13.46 1.87
C SER A 289 13.76 13.38 0.34
N GLN A 290 13.87 14.51 -0.36
CA GLN A 290 14.01 14.56 -1.81
C GLN A 290 15.28 13.86 -2.29
N LYS A 291 16.42 14.12 -1.65
CA LYS A 291 17.70 13.45 -1.96
C LYS A 291 17.56 11.93 -1.84
N ILE A 292 16.93 11.44 -0.77
CA ILE A 292 16.70 10.00 -0.55
C ILE A 292 15.78 9.42 -1.64
N HIS A 293 14.73 10.13 -2.05
CA HIS A 293 13.88 9.70 -3.17
C HIS A 293 14.68 9.58 -4.49
N GLY A 294 15.65 10.47 -4.72
CA GLY A 294 16.59 10.37 -5.85
C GLY A 294 17.42 9.09 -5.84
N MET A 295 17.54 8.42 -4.69
CA MET A 295 18.24 7.15 -4.51
C MET A 295 17.34 5.92 -4.70
N ARG A 296 16.13 6.09 -5.28
CA ARG A 296 15.16 5.03 -5.53
C ARG A 296 15.80 3.73 -6.03
N ARG A 297 16.66 3.79 -7.06
CA ARG A 297 17.31 2.60 -7.63
C ARG A 297 18.17 1.86 -6.61
N GLU A 298 18.93 2.59 -5.80
CA GLU A 298 19.73 2.00 -4.74
C GLU A 298 18.85 1.34 -3.68
N ILE A 299 17.77 2.00 -3.26
CA ILE A 299 16.81 1.46 -2.29
C ILE A 299 16.20 0.16 -2.81
N LEU A 300 15.77 0.12 -4.08
CA LEU A 300 15.21 -1.09 -4.70
C LEU A 300 16.26 -2.21 -4.83
N ARG A 301 17.52 -1.86 -5.14
CA ARG A 301 18.62 -2.83 -5.15
C ARG A 301 18.86 -3.43 -3.77
N LEU A 302 18.93 -2.61 -2.71
CA LEU A 302 19.06 -3.06 -1.33
C LEU A 302 17.87 -3.95 -0.90
N SER A 303 16.69 -3.68 -1.47
CA SER A 303 15.48 -4.50 -1.29
C SER A 303 15.55 -5.88 -1.97
N GLY A 304 16.58 -6.16 -2.78
CA GLY A 304 16.64 -7.35 -3.61
C GLY A 304 15.71 -7.32 -4.82
N LEU A 305 15.20 -6.13 -5.19
CA LEU A 305 14.33 -5.95 -6.35
C LEU A 305 15.11 -5.56 -7.62
N GLY A 306 16.34 -5.07 -7.48
CA GLY A 306 17.19 -4.65 -8.60
C GLY A 306 16.82 -3.27 -9.15
N ASP A 307 17.23 -2.98 -10.38
CA ASP A 307 16.86 -1.76 -11.09
C ASP A 307 15.53 -1.96 -11.82
N LEU A 308 14.44 -1.76 -11.10
CA LEU A 308 13.10 -1.85 -11.68
C LEU A 308 12.66 -0.49 -12.22
N GLU A 309 12.25 -0.47 -13.47
CA GLU A 309 11.45 0.64 -13.99
C GLU A 309 10.12 0.72 -13.23
N LEU A 310 9.64 1.95 -13.01
CA LEU A 310 8.40 2.18 -12.26
C LEU A 310 7.21 1.49 -12.93
N PHE A 311 7.17 1.47 -14.27
CA PHE A 311 6.20 0.72 -15.05
C PHE A 311 6.78 0.39 -16.42
N GLU A 312 6.34 -0.73 -16.98
CA GLU A 312 6.63 -1.11 -18.37
C GLU A 312 5.35 -1.68 -18.99
N ILE A 313 5.04 -1.25 -20.22
CA ILE A 313 3.88 -1.77 -20.94
C ILE A 313 4.15 -3.23 -21.33
N ILE A 314 5.30 -3.50 -21.94
CA ILE A 314 5.73 -4.84 -22.35
C ILE A 314 6.81 -5.30 -21.37
N ASP A 315 6.45 -6.18 -20.43
CA ASP A 315 7.34 -6.61 -19.34
C ASP A 315 7.88 -8.03 -19.51
N GLN A 316 7.54 -8.72 -20.59
CA GLN A 316 8.00 -10.08 -20.91
C GLN A 316 7.79 -11.09 -19.77
N GLY A 317 6.67 -11.00 -19.04
CA GLY A 317 6.42 -11.86 -17.89
C GLY A 317 7.08 -11.41 -16.58
N ALA A 318 7.84 -10.32 -16.56
CA ALA A 318 8.59 -9.88 -15.37
C ALA A 318 7.67 -9.52 -14.20
N ASP A 319 6.49 -8.92 -14.45
CA ASP A 319 5.57 -8.51 -13.39
C ASP A 319 5.08 -9.72 -12.55
N ASN A 320 4.95 -10.90 -13.18
CA ASN A 320 4.60 -12.15 -12.48
C ASN A 320 5.71 -12.64 -11.53
N LYS A 321 6.97 -12.30 -11.81
CA LYS A 321 8.11 -12.60 -10.92
C LYS A 321 8.25 -11.53 -9.84
N ILE A 322 8.15 -10.25 -10.22
CA ILE A 322 8.30 -9.09 -9.32
C ILE A 322 7.27 -9.14 -8.19
N ILE A 323 6.01 -9.47 -8.46
CA ILE A 323 4.99 -9.53 -7.41
C ILE A 323 5.32 -10.56 -6.31
N LYS A 324 6.03 -11.64 -6.67
CA LYS A 324 6.44 -12.70 -5.73
C LYS A 324 7.62 -12.23 -4.85
N THR A 325 8.45 -11.31 -5.33
CA THR A 325 9.62 -10.79 -4.60
C THR A 325 9.29 -9.59 -3.70
N MET A 326 8.25 -8.80 -4.00
CA MET A 326 7.83 -7.62 -3.23
C MET A 326 7.18 -7.90 -1.85
N ARG A 327 7.53 -9.01 -1.19
CA ARG A 327 6.94 -9.44 0.11
C ARG A 327 7.74 -9.00 1.34
N ARG A 328 8.72 -8.12 1.19
CA ARG A 328 9.57 -7.65 2.31
C ARG A 328 8.77 -6.79 3.30
N ARG A 329 9.08 -6.94 4.60
CA ARG A 329 8.45 -6.13 5.64
C ARG A 329 9.03 -4.72 5.63
N THR A 330 8.21 -3.74 5.98
CA THR A 330 8.64 -2.34 6.08
C THR A 330 9.77 -2.16 7.10
N SER A 331 9.80 -2.96 8.18
CA SER A 331 10.89 -2.97 9.17
C SER A 331 12.25 -3.27 8.53
N ASP A 332 12.30 -4.32 7.73
CA ASP A 332 13.52 -4.76 7.05
C ASP A 332 14.01 -3.67 6.10
N MET A 333 13.06 -2.97 5.48
CA MET A 333 13.33 -1.89 4.54
C MET A 333 13.83 -0.62 5.23
N LEU A 334 13.26 -0.26 6.37
CA LEU A 334 13.73 0.89 7.15
C LEU A 334 15.15 0.66 7.69
N GLY A 335 15.50 -0.56 8.11
CA GLY A 335 16.87 -0.89 8.50
C GLY A 335 17.88 -0.71 7.36
N LEU A 336 17.51 -1.01 6.12
CA LEU A 336 18.37 -0.80 4.94
C LEU A 336 18.59 0.66 4.59
N VAL A 337 17.67 1.55 4.98
CA VAL A 337 17.77 2.99 4.75
C VAL A 337 18.03 3.77 6.04
N GLU A 338 18.44 3.10 7.12
CA GLU A 338 18.58 3.69 8.46
C GLU A 338 19.52 4.90 8.44
N ARG A 339 20.68 4.77 7.77
CA ARG A 339 21.64 5.87 7.64
C ARG A 339 21.04 7.16 7.05
N TYR A 340 20.05 7.01 6.16
CA TYR A 340 19.42 8.13 5.48
C TYR A 340 18.34 8.78 6.36
N ILE A 341 17.59 7.97 7.11
CA ILE A 341 16.51 8.47 7.96
C ILE A 341 17.02 9.04 9.28
N GLU A 342 18.20 8.64 9.74
CA GLU A 342 18.85 9.20 10.93
C GLU A 342 19.15 10.69 10.78
N GLU A 343 19.49 11.16 9.59
CA GLU A 343 19.69 12.59 9.31
C GLU A 343 18.39 13.37 9.52
N ILE A 344 17.28 12.92 8.92
CA ILE A 344 15.94 13.49 9.14
C ILE A 344 15.57 13.42 10.64
N ALA A 345 15.83 12.30 11.30
CA ALA A 345 15.50 12.11 12.70
C ALA A 345 16.24 13.10 13.60
N SER A 346 17.54 13.34 13.34
CA SER A 346 18.34 14.29 14.12
C SER A 346 17.75 15.69 14.09
N ILE A 347 17.25 16.14 12.93
CA ILE A 347 16.63 17.46 12.78
C ILE A 347 15.29 17.52 13.52
N ILE A 348 14.44 16.52 13.33
CA ILE A 348 13.10 16.50 13.92
C ILE A 348 13.18 16.37 15.45
N ASP A 349 14.02 15.48 15.98
CA ASP A 349 14.16 15.23 17.42
C ASP A 349 14.58 16.48 18.20
N MET A 350 15.34 17.38 17.58
CA MET A 350 15.73 18.67 18.17
C MET A 350 14.59 19.72 18.20
N ARG A 351 13.44 19.43 17.58
CA ARG A 351 12.34 20.39 17.37
C ARG A 351 11.01 19.92 17.94
N ILE A 352 10.91 18.66 18.34
CA ILE A 352 9.68 18.10 18.90
C ILE A 352 9.90 17.47 20.27
N ASP A 353 8.84 17.38 21.06
CA ASP A 353 8.83 16.57 22.27
C ASP A 353 8.61 15.10 21.90
N ILE A 354 9.67 14.29 22.06
CA ILE A 354 9.64 12.85 21.77
C ILE A 354 8.60 12.09 22.60
N LYS A 355 8.25 12.57 23.80
CA LYS A 355 7.19 11.97 24.63
C LYS A 355 5.82 12.19 24.01
N ASN A 356 5.59 13.38 23.46
CA ASN A 356 4.36 13.70 22.73
C ASN A 356 4.24 12.87 21.46
N LEU A 357 5.31 12.74 20.68
CA LEU A 357 5.33 11.85 19.51
C LEU A 357 5.03 10.41 19.92
N SER A 358 5.73 9.87 20.93
CA SER A 358 5.56 8.48 21.37
C SER A 358 4.12 8.21 21.82
N ARG A 359 3.51 9.14 22.54
CA ARG A 359 2.10 9.07 22.97
C ARG A 359 1.16 9.07 21.78
N ALA A 360 1.35 9.98 20.81
CA ALA A 360 0.54 10.04 19.60
C ALA A 360 0.65 8.74 18.77
N LEU A 361 1.87 8.21 18.63
CA LEU A 361 2.10 6.96 17.91
C LEU A 361 1.44 5.76 18.62
N LYS A 362 1.65 5.60 19.92
CA LYS A 362 1.00 4.52 20.71
C LYS A 362 -0.52 4.58 20.60
N LYS A 363 -1.09 5.78 20.63
CA LYS A 363 -2.54 6.00 20.55
C LYS A 363 -3.13 5.62 19.20
N TYR A 364 -2.47 5.99 18.10
CA TYR A 364 -3.07 5.90 16.78
C TYR A 364 -2.54 4.77 15.92
N VAL A 365 -1.24 4.48 15.97
CA VAL A 365 -0.60 3.64 14.95
C VAL A 365 -0.10 2.30 15.46
N ILE A 366 0.00 2.11 16.77
CA ILE A 366 0.39 0.84 17.39
C ILE A 366 -0.85 -0.03 17.62
N GLU A 367 -0.70 -1.33 17.39
CA GLU A 367 -1.65 -2.34 17.81
C GLU A 367 -1.62 -2.39 19.33
N THR A 368 -2.64 -1.80 19.97
CA THR A 368 -2.87 -2.01 21.39
C THR A 368 -3.18 -3.49 21.58
N SER A 369 -2.15 -4.24 21.96
CA SER A 369 -2.35 -5.54 22.58
C SER A 369 -3.19 -5.25 23.81
N ILE A 370 -4.45 -5.68 23.80
CA ILE A 370 -5.19 -5.87 25.04
C ILE A 370 -4.38 -6.98 25.74
N HIS A 371 -3.48 -6.56 26.63
CA HIS A 371 -2.60 -7.42 27.38
C HIS A 371 -3.42 -8.16 28.40
#